data_AF-F5J1P2-F1
#
_entry.id   AF-F5J1P2-F1
#
_cell.length_a   1.000
_cell.length_b   1.000
_cell.length_c   1.000
_cell.angle_alpha   90.00
_cell.angle_beta   90.00
_cell.angle_gamma   90.00
#
_symmetry.space_group_name_H-M   'P 1'
#
loop_
_entity.id
_entity.type
_entity.pdbx_description
1 polymer ?
#
loop_
_entity_poly.entity_id
_entity_poly.type
_entity_poly.pdbx_seq_one_letter_code
_entity_poly.pdbx_strand_id
1 'polypeptide(L)'
;MDIFLYILYFLIALAVISTDIAKKLFNNAGLSYFVLFLANNTLLFLSVTDNLMSKQGLNFAPAGYIAFSLLLVYSWIRIQLVPCKTDTDIPVAVKIVYQGRRLLLLSMGLITIQLLVVFSYGIISGYVPIASDSFRYNNIIAFSLSLLTFLNGWFRVFFFSLRLRIVRRILVSIFIWVPIVNVFVILYISRIAFNEYDHACNKAFNESMRRESFVCETKYPLLMLHGVGFRDFKYLNYWGRIPKHLIKNGATVYYGHQEALGTIEGNGYLVKDKILEIIKQTDCGKVNIIAHSKGGLDARYTITTLGMDEFVASLTTISTPHRGSALADFGNKHLSDGMYRSVANLFDKYFRKIGDKNPDFYTAMHQFTKEYAEKFNDETPDIEGIYYQSYMSLMKNCLSHSLLSVPYLIMCLHNKQNDGLVSLESARWGEFREVYTNRRRRGISHGDMIDLTRGNYKSFDVIETYISIVSDLKNKGF
;
A
#
# COMPACT_ATOMS: atom_id res chain seq x y z
N MET A 1 -31.30 -32.95 40.35
CA MET A 1 -31.08 -32.68 38.91
C MET A 1 -31.13 -31.17 38.60
N ASP A 2 -31.48 -30.32 39.57
CA ASP A 2 -31.77 -28.90 39.36
C ASP A 2 -30.56 -27.96 39.35
N ILE A 3 -29.55 -28.19 40.21
CA ILE A 3 -28.39 -27.29 40.32
C ILE A 3 -27.58 -27.21 39.01
N PHE A 4 -27.40 -28.33 38.31
CA PHE A 4 -26.66 -28.38 37.05
C PHE A 4 -27.40 -27.64 35.92
N LEU A 5 -28.73 -27.71 35.91
CA LEU A 5 -29.57 -27.00 34.95
C LEU A 5 -29.55 -25.48 35.20
N TYR A 6 -29.63 -25.06 36.48
CA TYR A 6 -29.50 -23.64 36.85
C TYR A 6 -28.12 -23.08 36.52
N ILE A 7 -27.04 -23.83 36.77
CA ILE A 7 -25.67 -23.43 36.38
C ILE A 7 -25.56 -23.33 34.86
N LEU A 8 -26.14 -24.26 34.10
CA LEU A 8 -26.12 -24.23 32.64
C LEU A 8 -26.90 -23.03 32.07
N TYR A 9 -28.13 -22.77 32.55
CA TYR A 9 -28.91 -21.60 32.14
C TYR A 9 -28.22 -20.29 32.52
N PHE A 10 -27.55 -20.27 33.68
CA PHE A 10 -26.77 -19.12 34.13
C PHE A 10 -25.55 -18.88 33.23
N LEU A 11 -24.79 -19.93 32.87
CA LEU A 11 -23.66 -19.82 31.95
C LEU A 11 -24.09 -19.40 30.54
N ILE A 12 -25.24 -19.89 30.06
CA ILE A 12 -25.83 -19.47 28.77
C ILE A 12 -26.25 -18.00 28.83
N ALA A 13 -26.91 -17.55 29.90
CA ALA A 13 -27.26 -16.14 30.09
C ALA A 13 -26.01 -15.25 30.15
N LEU A 14 -24.95 -15.69 30.85
CA LEU A 14 -23.67 -14.99 30.91
C LEU A 14 -22.98 -14.93 29.53
N ALA A 15 -23.08 -16.00 28.73
CA ALA A 15 -22.58 -16.04 27.35
C ALA A 15 -23.34 -15.09 26.41
N VAL A 16 -24.67 -15.03 26.52
CA VAL A 16 -25.51 -14.11 25.73
C VAL A 16 -25.25 -12.65 26.14
N ILE A 17 -25.18 -12.38 27.45
CA ILE A 17 -24.87 -11.05 27.97
C ILE A 17 -23.46 -10.62 27.57
N SER A 18 -22.46 -11.51 27.66
CA SER A 18 -21.08 -11.18 27.27
C SER A 18 -20.92 -10.91 25.77
N THR A 19 -21.72 -11.54 24.90
CA THR A 19 -21.71 -11.27 23.46
C THR A 19 -22.37 -9.94 23.10
N ASP A 20 -23.49 -9.56 23.75
CA ASP A 20 -24.12 -8.25 23.57
C ASP A 20 -23.28 -7.11 24.16
N ILE A 21 -22.72 -7.32 25.36
CA ILE A 21 -21.76 -6.40 25.99
C ILE A 21 -20.54 -6.23 25.09
N ALA A 22 -19.97 -7.31 24.54
CA ALA A 22 -18.84 -7.21 23.62
C ALA A 22 -19.17 -6.33 22.42
N LYS A 23 -20.34 -6.49 21.79
CA LYS A 23 -20.77 -5.64 20.66
C LYS A 23 -20.88 -4.17 21.04
N LYS A 24 -21.48 -3.85 22.19
CA LYS A 24 -21.67 -2.47 22.68
C LYS A 24 -20.36 -1.82 23.12
N LEU A 25 -19.45 -2.58 23.72
CA LEU A 25 -18.12 -2.13 24.15
C LEU A 25 -17.28 -1.59 22.99
N PHE A 26 -17.42 -2.17 21.79
CA PHE A 26 -16.67 -1.70 20.61
C PHE A 26 -17.10 -0.31 20.14
N ASN A 27 -18.39 0.02 20.28
CA ASN A 27 -18.98 1.20 19.70
C ASN A 27 -19.00 2.38 20.67
N ASN A 28 -18.98 2.12 21.99
CA ASN A 28 -19.15 3.15 23.00
C ASN A 28 -17.93 3.28 23.94
N ALA A 29 -17.25 4.42 23.85
CA ALA A 29 -16.09 4.75 24.69
C ALA A 29 -16.42 4.84 26.18
N GLY A 30 -17.57 5.42 26.50
CA GLY A 30 -18.05 5.54 27.86
C GLY A 30 -18.33 4.17 28.48
N LEU A 31 -18.87 3.23 27.69
CA LEU A 31 -19.09 1.86 28.18
C LEU A 31 -17.78 1.11 28.43
N SER A 32 -16.81 1.20 27.51
CA SER A 32 -15.48 0.60 27.73
C SER A 32 -14.82 1.18 28.98
N TYR A 33 -14.92 2.51 29.15
CA TYR A 33 -14.41 3.21 30.30
C TYR A 33 -15.05 2.73 31.61
N PHE A 34 -16.38 2.69 31.65
CA PHE A 34 -17.14 2.23 32.81
C PHE A 34 -16.79 0.80 33.22
N VAL A 35 -16.72 -0.11 32.24
CA VAL A 35 -16.38 -1.52 32.50
C VAL A 35 -14.94 -1.67 32.99
N LEU A 36 -13.99 -0.93 32.41
CA LEU A 36 -12.61 -0.94 32.92
C LEU A 36 -12.51 -0.34 34.32
N PHE A 37 -13.22 0.74 34.61
CA PHE A 37 -13.24 1.35 35.94
C PHE A 37 -13.77 0.38 36.99
N LEU A 38 -14.88 -0.30 36.67
CA LEU A 38 -15.51 -1.31 37.52
C LEU A 38 -14.59 -2.52 37.72
N ALA A 39 -13.97 -3.03 36.65
CA ALA A 39 -13.00 -4.12 36.72
C ALA A 39 -11.78 -3.74 37.58
N ASN A 40 -11.26 -2.53 37.42
CA ASN A 40 -10.12 -2.01 38.18
C ASN A 40 -10.46 -1.83 39.67
N ASN A 41 -11.73 -1.55 40.00
CA ASN A 41 -12.22 -1.32 41.36
C ASN A 41 -13.11 -2.47 41.88
N THR A 42 -12.88 -3.70 41.42
CA THR A 42 -13.74 -4.86 41.77
C THR A 42 -13.82 -5.07 43.28
N LEU A 43 -12.71 -4.98 44.02
CA LEU A 43 -12.71 -5.17 45.48
C LEU A 43 -13.53 -4.11 46.21
N LEU A 44 -13.40 -2.84 45.79
CA LEU A 44 -14.19 -1.75 46.35
C LEU A 44 -15.68 -1.95 46.07
N PHE A 45 -16.03 -2.32 44.83
CA PHE A 45 -17.41 -2.55 44.45
C PHE A 45 -18.06 -3.71 45.21
N LEU A 46 -17.34 -4.84 45.35
CA LEU A 46 -17.81 -5.99 46.12
C LEU A 46 -18.00 -5.61 47.59
N SER A 47 -17.06 -4.90 48.21
CA SER A 47 -17.15 -4.47 49.61
C SER A 47 -18.34 -3.53 49.87
N VAL A 48 -18.59 -2.57 48.96
CA VAL A 48 -19.74 -1.65 49.08
C VAL A 48 -21.06 -2.41 48.90
N THR A 49 -21.12 -3.32 47.92
CA THR A 49 -22.32 -4.12 47.64
C THR A 49 -22.67 -5.01 48.83
N ASP A 50 -21.67 -5.69 49.41
CA ASP A 50 -21.85 -6.57 50.56
C ASP A 50 -22.39 -5.81 51.78
N ASN A 51 -21.85 -4.61 52.04
CA ASN A 51 -22.31 -3.73 53.12
C ASN A 51 -23.78 -3.27 52.91
N LEU A 52 -24.14 -2.85 51.69
CA LEU A 52 -25.50 -2.41 51.37
C LEU A 52 -26.51 -3.56 51.48
N MET A 53 -26.16 -4.75 51.00
CA MET A 53 -27.03 -5.93 51.04
C MET A 53 -27.21 -6.43 52.47
N SER A 54 -26.13 -6.46 53.26
CA SER A 54 -26.18 -6.79 54.69
C SER A 54 -27.12 -5.86 55.47
N LYS A 55 -27.09 -4.54 55.18
CA LYS A 55 -28.03 -3.57 55.78
C LYS A 55 -29.51 -3.83 55.42
N GLN A 56 -29.77 -4.50 54.31
CA GLN A 56 -31.12 -4.88 53.87
C GLN A 56 -31.52 -6.31 54.29
N GLY A 57 -30.66 -7.02 55.03
CA GLY A 57 -30.90 -8.41 55.43
C GLY A 57 -30.81 -9.43 54.29
N LEU A 58 -30.23 -9.04 53.15
CA LEU A 58 -30.05 -9.87 51.98
C LEU A 58 -28.61 -10.40 51.92
N ASN A 59 -28.43 -11.69 51.60
CA ASN A 59 -27.12 -12.28 51.34
C ASN A 59 -27.00 -12.65 49.86
N PHE A 60 -26.00 -12.10 49.19
CA PHE A 60 -25.71 -12.48 47.80
C PHE A 60 -25.08 -13.88 47.77
N ALA A 61 -25.52 -14.73 46.85
CA ALA A 61 -24.93 -16.06 46.71
C ALA A 61 -23.45 -15.93 46.26
N PRO A 62 -22.49 -16.66 46.87
CA PRO A 62 -21.08 -16.62 46.49
C PRO A 62 -20.83 -16.87 44.99
N ALA A 63 -21.66 -17.72 44.38
CA ALA A 63 -21.62 -17.99 42.95
C ALA A 63 -21.87 -16.74 42.08
N GLY A 64 -22.72 -15.81 42.54
CA GLY A 64 -22.99 -14.56 41.84
C GLY A 64 -21.79 -13.62 41.81
N TYR A 65 -21.08 -13.48 42.94
CA TYR A 65 -19.86 -12.68 43.03
C TYR A 65 -18.72 -13.23 42.16
N ILE A 66 -18.55 -14.55 42.13
CA ILE A 66 -17.56 -15.22 41.29
C ILE A 66 -17.86 -14.97 39.81
N ALA A 67 -19.11 -15.18 39.39
CA ALA A 67 -19.51 -15.00 38.01
C ALA A 67 -19.37 -13.55 37.51
N PHE A 68 -19.76 -12.59 38.35
CA PHE A 68 -19.58 -11.17 38.05
C PHE A 68 -18.10 -10.80 37.91
N SER A 69 -17.24 -11.29 38.80
CA SER A 69 -15.80 -11.08 38.73
C SER A 69 -15.19 -11.68 37.46
N LEU A 70 -15.60 -12.90 37.08
CA LEU A 70 -15.18 -13.54 35.83
C LEU A 70 -15.61 -12.74 34.59
N LEU A 71 -16.83 -12.19 34.60
CA LEU A 71 -17.32 -11.34 33.52
C LEU A 71 -16.51 -10.05 33.41
N LEU A 72 -16.13 -9.43 34.53
CA LEU A 72 -15.29 -8.23 34.51
C LEU A 72 -13.87 -8.53 34.01
N VAL A 73 -13.27 -9.64 34.45
CA VAL A 73 -11.95 -10.09 33.96
C VAL A 73 -11.99 -10.38 32.46
N TYR A 74 -12.99 -11.13 32.00
CA TYR A 74 -13.21 -11.38 30.58
C TYR A 74 -13.33 -10.06 29.80
N SER A 75 -14.21 -9.16 30.26
CA SER A 75 -14.44 -7.87 29.58
C SER A 75 -13.17 -7.02 29.56
N TRP A 76 -12.41 -7.01 30.65
CA TRP A 76 -11.13 -6.31 30.74
C TRP A 76 -10.14 -6.85 29.72
N ILE A 77 -9.91 -8.17 29.69
CA ILE A 77 -8.99 -8.82 28.72
C ILE A 77 -9.43 -8.51 27.29
N ARG A 78 -10.73 -8.57 27.01
CA ARG A 78 -11.27 -8.29 25.68
C ARG A 78 -11.00 -6.86 25.23
N ILE A 79 -11.21 -5.87 26.11
CA ILE A 79 -10.88 -4.47 25.81
C ILE A 79 -9.38 -4.30 25.61
N GLN A 80 -8.53 -4.98 26.38
CA GLN A 80 -7.09 -4.94 26.17
C GLN A 80 -6.67 -5.48 24.80
N LEU A 81 -7.31 -6.55 24.32
CA LEU A 81 -6.98 -7.15 23.02
C LEU A 81 -7.51 -6.31 21.86
N VAL A 82 -8.82 -6.00 21.87
CA VAL A 82 -9.52 -5.28 20.81
C VAL A 82 -10.38 -4.17 21.44
N PRO A 83 -9.81 -2.97 21.65
CA PRO A 83 -10.49 -1.89 22.36
C PRO A 83 -11.55 -1.15 21.53
N CYS A 84 -11.48 -1.25 20.19
CA CYS A 84 -12.45 -0.66 19.28
C CYS A 84 -12.49 -1.40 17.94
N LYS A 85 -13.61 -1.29 17.23
CA LYS A 85 -13.70 -1.72 15.84
C LYS A 85 -12.92 -0.78 14.92
N THR A 86 -12.45 -1.32 13.81
CA THR A 86 -11.69 -0.64 12.76
C THR A 86 -12.14 -1.17 11.42
N ASP A 87 -11.99 -0.37 10.37
CA ASP A 87 -12.39 -0.76 9.01
C ASP A 87 -11.65 -2.01 8.52
N THR A 88 -12.27 -2.77 7.62
CA THR A 88 -11.71 -4.04 7.13
C THR A 88 -10.52 -3.81 6.20
N ASP A 89 -10.56 -2.74 5.41
CA ASP A 89 -9.72 -2.57 4.21
C ASP A 89 -8.43 -1.79 4.44
N ILE A 90 -8.12 -1.47 5.70
CA ILE A 90 -6.90 -0.75 6.10
C ILE A 90 -5.80 -1.72 6.59
N PRO A 91 -4.51 -1.33 6.53
CA PRO A 91 -3.41 -2.19 6.99
C PRO A 91 -3.48 -2.54 8.48
N VAL A 92 -3.10 -3.77 8.83
CA VAL A 92 -3.15 -4.29 10.22
C VAL A 92 -2.35 -3.42 11.20
N ALA A 93 -1.16 -2.96 10.82
CA ALA A 93 -0.34 -2.07 11.66
C ALA A 93 -1.08 -0.78 12.02
N VAL A 94 -1.81 -0.19 11.08
CA VAL A 94 -2.58 1.05 11.32
C VAL A 94 -3.78 0.78 12.25
N LYS A 95 -4.42 -0.39 12.13
CA LYS A 95 -5.47 -0.83 13.08
C LYS A 95 -4.91 -0.94 14.50
N ILE A 96 -3.74 -1.57 14.66
CA ILE A 96 -3.06 -1.72 15.96
C ILE A 96 -2.77 -0.35 16.57
N VAL A 97 -2.26 0.61 15.79
CA VAL A 97 -1.97 1.98 16.24
C VAL A 97 -3.24 2.70 16.71
N TYR A 98 -4.33 2.60 15.96
CA TYR A 98 -5.60 3.25 16.33
C TYR A 98 -6.23 2.63 17.59
N GLN A 99 -6.16 1.31 17.72
CA GLN A 99 -6.56 0.62 18.95
C GLN A 99 -5.68 1.02 20.13
N GLY A 100 -4.37 1.21 19.92
CA GLY A 100 -3.46 1.71 20.94
C GLY A 100 -3.85 3.10 21.45
N ARG A 101 -4.22 4.01 20.54
CA ARG A 101 -4.80 5.32 20.90
C ARG A 101 -6.02 5.19 21.81
N ARG A 102 -6.92 4.26 21.52
CA ARG A 102 -8.13 4.05 22.35
C ARG A 102 -7.75 3.68 23.78
N LEU A 103 -6.81 2.77 23.97
CA LEU A 103 -6.33 2.36 25.29
C LEU A 103 -5.65 3.51 26.04
N LEU A 104 -4.84 4.33 25.36
CA LEU A 104 -4.19 5.49 25.96
C LEU A 104 -5.18 6.52 26.51
N LEU A 105 -6.24 6.83 25.74
CA LEU A 105 -7.28 7.76 26.18
C LEU A 105 -8.11 7.18 27.34
N LEU A 106 -8.41 5.88 27.30
CA LEU A 106 -9.09 5.19 28.41
C LEU A 106 -8.23 5.21 29.67
N SER A 107 -6.95 4.86 29.58
CA SER A 107 -6.04 4.84 30.74
C SER A 107 -5.88 6.21 31.37
N MET A 108 -5.83 7.27 30.55
CA MET A 108 -5.75 8.65 31.05
C MET A 108 -6.97 8.98 31.93
N GLY A 109 -8.18 8.70 31.44
CA GLY A 109 -9.40 8.91 32.24
C GLY A 109 -9.47 8.01 33.47
N LEU A 110 -8.98 6.76 33.39
CA LEU A 110 -9.02 5.80 34.50
C LEU A 110 -8.12 6.26 35.64
N ILE A 111 -6.93 6.77 35.32
CA ILE A 111 -6.02 7.34 36.31
C ILE A 111 -6.64 8.61 36.92
N THR A 112 -7.24 9.49 36.11
CA THR A 112 -7.88 10.72 36.62
C THR A 112 -9.01 10.41 37.61
N ILE A 113 -9.93 9.49 37.28
CA ILE A 113 -11.02 9.14 38.21
C ILE A 113 -10.50 8.41 39.44
N GLN A 114 -9.47 7.57 39.30
CA GLN A 114 -8.87 6.88 40.45
C GLN A 114 -8.27 7.86 41.44
N LEU A 115 -7.61 8.92 40.95
CA LEU A 115 -7.11 10.00 41.80
C LEU A 115 -8.26 10.69 42.54
N LEU A 116 -9.37 10.98 41.86
CA LEU A 116 -10.56 11.56 42.51
C LEU A 116 -11.14 10.64 43.59
N VAL A 117 -11.19 9.32 43.36
CA VAL A 117 -11.61 8.33 44.37
C VAL A 117 -10.69 8.36 45.59
N VAL A 118 -9.37 8.43 45.38
CA VAL A 118 -8.39 8.55 46.48
C VAL A 118 -8.59 9.83 47.28
N PHE A 119 -8.73 10.99 46.62
CA PHE A 119 -8.94 12.27 47.30
C PHE A 119 -10.29 12.34 48.04
N SER A 120 -11.31 11.65 47.52
CA SER A 120 -12.66 11.66 48.11
C SER A 120 -12.83 10.65 49.25
N TYR A 121 -11.84 9.80 49.53
CA TYR A 121 -11.96 8.70 50.49
C TYR A 121 -12.41 9.16 51.87
N GLY A 122 -11.82 10.23 52.42
CA GLY A 122 -12.15 10.72 53.76
C GLY A 122 -13.59 11.22 53.90
N ILE A 123 -14.21 11.65 52.79
CA ILE A 123 -15.62 12.03 52.77
C ILE A 123 -16.48 10.78 52.63
N ILE A 124 -16.15 9.89 51.69
CA ILE A 124 -16.94 8.68 51.38
C ILE A 124 -16.97 7.71 52.56
N SER A 125 -15.85 7.52 53.26
CA SER A 125 -15.75 6.62 54.41
C SER A 125 -16.61 7.05 55.60
N GLY A 126 -17.01 8.33 55.67
CA GLY A 126 -17.96 8.84 56.66
C GLY A 126 -19.41 8.39 56.40
N TYR A 127 -19.77 8.06 55.15
CA TYR A 127 -21.12 7.62 54.77
C TYR A 127 -21.22 6.11 54.54
N VAL A 128 -20.14 5.50 54.05
CA VAL A 128 -20.07 4.07 53.73
C VAL A 128 -18.92 3.45 54.52
N PRO A 129 -19.16 2.43 55.38
CA PRO A 129 -18.10 1.77 56.13
C PRO A 129 -17.23 0.95 55.18
N ILE A 130 -16.13 1.55 54.71
CA ILE A 130 -15.14 0.90 53.85
C ILE A 130 -13.87 0.68 54.66
N ALA A 131 -13.49 -0.58 54.87
CA ALA A 131 -12.28 -0.93 55.59
C ALA A 131 -11.05 -0.28 54.92
N SER A 132 -10.18 0.33 55.74
CA SER A 132 -8.98 1.05 55.27
C SER A 132 -8.06 0.15 54.43
N ASP A 133 -7.91 -1.11 54.83
CA ASP A 133 -7.05 -2.06 54.13
C ASP A 133 -7.64 -2.47 52.78
N SER A 134 -8.94 -2.76 52.71
CA SER A 134 -9.64 -3.05 51.45
C SER A 134 -9.53 -1.89 50.46
N PHE A 135 -9.64 -0.64 50.95
CA PHE A 135 -9.46 0.55 50.12
C PHE A 135 -8.01 0.66 49.60
N ARG A 136 -7.01 0.43 50.47
CA ARG A 136 -5.58 0.47 50.08
C ARG A 136 -5.25 -0.57 49.01
N TYR A 137 -5.63 -1.83 49.22
CA TYR A 137 -5.38 -2.89 48.24
C TYR A 137 -6.08 -2.66 46.91
N ASN A 138 -7.34 -2.18 46.96
CA ASN A 138 -8.07 -1.83 45.75
C ASN A 138 -7.35 -0.74 44.93
N ASN A 139 -6.82 0.30 45.58
CA ASN A 139 -6.10 1.36 44.87
C ASN A 139 -4.81 0.87 44.21
N ILE A 140 -4.07 -0.02 44.87
CA ILE A 140 -2.86 -0.63 44.29
C ILE A 140 -3.23 -1.42 43.03
N ILE A 141 -4.29 -2.23 43.10
CA ILE A 141 -4.78 -3.03 41.96
C ILE A 141 -5.28 -2.11 40.85
N ALA A 142 -6.11 -1.13 41.17
CA ALA A 142 -6.69 -0.21 40.18
C ALA A 142 -5.62 0.59 39.44
N PHE A 143 -4.60 1.08 40.15
CA PHE A 143 -3.47 1.78 39.54
C PHE A 143 -2.65 0.84 38.65
N SER A 144 -2.37 -0.39 39.13
CA SER A 144 -1.62 -1.40 38.37
C SER A 144 -2.32 -1.78 37.06
N LEU A 145 -3.63 -2.03 37.10
CA LEU A 145 -4.42 -2.36 35.91
C LEU A 145 -4.56 -1.16 34.96
N SER A 146 -4.65 0.07 35.50
CA SER A 146 -4.65 1.30 34.68
C SER A 146 -3.29 1.51 33.99
N LEU A 147 -2.18 1.23 34.69
CA LEU A 147 -0.83 1.27 34.12
C LEU A 147 -0.66 0.21 33.03
N LEU A 148 -1.14 -1.02 33.22
CA LEU A 148 -1.12 -2.06 32.18
C LEU A 148 -1.92 -1.64 30.94
N THR A 149 -3.08 -1.01 31.13
CA THR A 149 -3.89 -0.45 30.03
C THR A 149 -3.10 0.61 29.26
N PHE A 150 -2.45 1.52 29.98
CA PHE A 150 -1.60 2.55 29.41
C PHE A 150 -0.42 1.94 28.63
N LEU A 151 0.33 1.01 29.23
CA LEU A 151 1.50 0.38 28.62
C LEU A 151 1.13 -0.36 27.33
N ASN A 152 0.02 -1.10 27.33
CA ASN A 152 -0.48 -1.78 26.13
C ASN A 152 -0.79 -0.76 25.02
N GLY A 153 -1.50 0.31 25.34
CA GLY A 153 -1.78 1.38 24.38
C GLY A 153 -0.52 2.05 23.85
N TRP A 154 0.43 2.35 24.74
CA TRP A 154 1.70 2.97 24.42
C TRP A 154 2.56 2.09 23.51
N PHE A 155 2.73 0.81 23.82
CA PHE A 155 3.52 -0.12 23.00
C PHE A 155 2.97 -0.24 21.57
N ARG A 156 1.65 -0.34 21.43
CA ARG A 156 0.99 -0.39 20.11
C ARG A 156 1.32 0.83 19.27
N VAL A 157 1.21 2.04 19.82
CA VAL A 157 1.51 3.27 19.08
C VAL A 157 3.02 3.41 18.85
N PHE A 158 3.84 3.11 19.85
CA PHE A 158 5.29 3.28 19.81
C PHE A 158 5.93 2.41 18.73
N PHE A 159 5.59 1.12 18.67
CA PHE A 159 6.22 0.20 17.73
C PHE A 159 5.64 0.30 16.32
N PHE A 160 4.31 0.39 16.19
CA PHE A 160 3.64 0.23 14.89
C PHE A 160 3.35 1.54 14.15
N SER A 161 3.45 2.71 14.77
CA SER A 161 3.22 3.98 14.05
C SER A 161 4.36 4.28 13.08
N LEU A 162 4.01 4.51 11.81
CA LEU A 162 4.93 4.92 10.75
C LEU A 162 5.20 6.43 10.78
N ARG A 163 4.28 7.21 11.37
CA ARG A 163 4.42 8.68 11.50
C ARG A 163 5.27 9.10 12.71
N LEU A 164 5.46 8.20 13.67
CA LEU A 164 6.33 8.41 14.83
C LEU A 164 7.78 8.02 14.51
N ARG A 165 8.54 8.97 13.93
CA ARG A 165 9.97 8.81 13.60
C ARG A 165 10.83 8.64 14.85
N ILE A 166 12.04 8.09 14.69
CA ILE A 166 12.95 7.72 15.79
C ILE A 166 13.18 8.85 16.81
N VAL A 167 13.43 10.09 16.36
CA VAL A 167 13.63 11.24 17.26
C VAL A 167 12.39 11.52 18.11
N ARG A 168 11.19 11.45 17.51
CA ARG A 168 9.93 11.64 18.23
C ARG A 168 9.65 10.50 19.19
N ARG A 169 10.04 9.26 18.85
CA ARG A 169 9.95 8.10 19.75
C ARG A 169 10.76 8.36 21.02
N ILE A 170 12.01 8.83 20.89
CA ILE A 170 12.88 9.14 22.02
C ILE A 170 12.25 10.21 22.92
N LEU A 171 11.82 11.34 22.34
CA LEU A 171 11.22 12.44 23.10
C LEU A 171 9.95 11.99 23.85
N VAL A 172 9.05 11.28 23.18
CA VAL A 172 7.82 10.75 23.81
C VAL A 172 8.18 9.83 24.97
N SER A 173 9.13 8.91 24.80
CA SER A 173 9.53 7.97 25.86
C SER A 173 10.09 8.65 27.11
N ILE A 174 10.71 9.83 26.97
CA ILE A 174 11.24 10.58 28.12
C ILE A 174 10.09 11.32 28.83
N PHE A 175 9.29 12.09 28.09
CA PHE A 175 8.31 12.99 28.69
C PHE A 175 7.01 12.31 29.14
N ILE A 176 6.73 11.08 28.71
CA ILE A 176 5.49 10.38 29.07
C ILE A 176 5.42 9.97 30.55
N TRP A 177 6.55 9.96 31.25
CA TRP A 177 6.62 9.61 32.68
C TRP A 177 6.50 10.82 33.61
N VAL A 178 6.55 12.04 33.06
CA VAL A 178 6.48 13.28 33.84
C VAL A 178 5.00 13.61 34.09
N PRO A 179 4.53 13.67 35.35
CA PRO A 179 3.15 14.01 35.66
C PRO A 179 2.72 15.32 35.02
N ILE A 180 1.44 15.44 34.64
CA ILE A 180 0.85 16.58 33.91
C ILE A 180 1.36 16.69 32.46
N VAL A 181 2.68 16.66 32.24
CA VAL A 181 3.29 16.64 30.90
C VAL A 181 2.85 15.40 30.12
N ASN A 182 2.74 14.26 30.80
CA ASN A 182 2.27 13.00 30.24
C ASN A 182 0.90 13.12 29.55
N VAL A 183 -0.02 13.94 30.08
CA VAL A 183 -1.33 14.20 29.47
C VAL A 183 -1.16 14.82 28.08
N PHE A 184 -0.34 15.87 27.98
CA PHE A 184 -0.07 16.52 26.69
C PHE A 184 0.64 15.58 25.70
N VAL A 185 1.57 14.76 26.19
CA VAL A 185 2.26 13.74 25.37
C VAL A 185 1.26 12.70 24.86
N ILE A 186 0.37 12.18 25.72
CA ILE A 186 -0.68 11.22 25.36
C ILE A 186 -1.62 11.81 24.30
N LEU A 187 -2.05 13.07 24.47
CA LEU A 187 -2.90 13.75 23.48
C LEU A 187 -2.18 13.94 22.13
N TYR A 188 -0.89 14.30 22.17
CA TYR A 188 -0.06 14.44 20.97
C TYR A 188 0.08 13.12 20.20
N ILE A 189 0.47 12.02 20.85
CA ILE A 189 0.59 10.71 20.18
C ILE A 189 -0.78 10.16 19.74
N SER A 190 -1.83 10.45 20.50
CA SER A 190 -3.21 10.12 20.12
C SER A 190 -3.65 10.84 18.85
N ARG A 191 -3.24 12.10 18.66
CA ARG A 191 -3.50 12.84 17.43
C ARG A 191 -2.74 12.26 16.24
N ILE A 192 -1.49 11.85 16.43
CA ILE A 192 -0.71 11.18 15.37
C ILE A 192 -1.40 9.87 14.94
N ALA A 193 -1.76 9.03 15.91
CA ALA A 193 -2.44 7.76 15.65
C ALA A 193 -3.78 7.96 14.94
N PHE A 194 -4.57 8.97 15.33
CA PHE A 194 -5.81 9.33 14.64
C PHE A 194 -5.54 9.75 13.18
N ASN A 195 -4.60 10.66 12.96
CA ASN A 195 -4.29 11.14 11.60
C ASN A 195 -3.71 10.04 10.69
N GLU A 196 -3.02 9.05 11.26
CA GLU A 196 -2.52 7.88 10.52
C GLU A 196 -3.66 6.94 10.10
N TYR A 197 -4.60 6.70 11.01
CA TYR A 197 -5.82 5.93 10.75
C TYR A 197 -6.73 6.62 9.73
N ASP A 198 -7.09 7.88 9.97
CA ASP A 198 -7.96 8.68 9.09
C ASP A 198 -7.42 8.74 7.66
N HIS A 199 -6.10 8.94 7.51
CA HIS A 199 -5.48 8.91 6.18
C HIS A 199 -5.58 7.53 5.51
N ALA A 200 -5.43 6.44 6.26
CA ALA A 200 -5.58 5.10 5.73
C ALA A 200 -7.02 4.80 5.33
N CYS A 201 -8.00 5.24 6.13
CA CYS A 201 -9.43 5.11 5.80
C CYS A 201 -9.79 5.92 4.56
N ASN A 202 -9.38 7.18 4.48
CA ASN A 202 -9.60 8.02 3.30
C ASN A 202 -8.97 7.41 2.04
N LYS A 203 -7.76 6.84 2.17
CA LYS A 203 -7.13 6.11 1.05
C LYS A 203 -7.95 4.87 0.65
N ALA A 204 -8.37 4.06 1.61
CA ALA A 204 -9.16 2.86 1.35
C ALA A 204 -10.52 3.19 0.72
N PHE A 205 -11.20 4.22 1.21
CA PHE A 205 -12.47 4.73 0.67
C PHE A 205 -12.31 5.27 -0.75
N ASN A 206 -11.30 6.10 -1.00
CA ASN A 206 -11.03 6.60 -2.36
C ASN A 206 -10.68 5.45 -3.32
N GLU A 207 -9.98 4.41 -2.82
CA GLU A 207 -9.76 3.21 -3.61
C GLU A 207 -11.05 2.40 -3.85
N SER A 208 -11.97 2.30 -2.89
CA SER A 208 -13.23 1.56 -3.09
C SER A 208 -14.14 2.29 -4.08
N MET A 209 -14.31 3.61 -3.92
CA MET A 209 -15.08 4.44 -4.84
C MET A 209 -14.55 4.34 -6.29
N ARG A 210 -13.23 4.34 -6.48
CA ARG A 210 -12.63 4.21 -7.81
C ARG A 210 -12.92 2.86 -8.46
N ARG A 211 -12.88 1.78 -7.67
CA ARG A 211 -13.24 0.43 -8.14
C ARG A 211 -14.71 0.37 -8.57
N GLU A 212 -15.60 0.99 -7.80
CA GLU A 212 -17.04 1.04 -8.12
C GLU A 212 -17.33 1.85 -9.38
N SER A 213 -16.53 2.89 -9.66
CA SER A 213 -16.65 3.68 -10.90
C SER A 213 -15.94 3.09 -12.13
N PHE A 214 -15.27 1.93 -11.99
CA PHE A 214 -14.56 1.24 -13.06
C PHE A 214 -13.69 2.19 -13.93
N VAL A 215 -12.92 3.07 -13.30
CA VAL A 215 -12.22 4.18 -14.00
C VAL A 215 -11.24 3.75 -15.09
N CYS A 216 -10.82 2.48 -15.09
CA CYS A 216 -9.92 1.91 -16.09
C CYS A 216 -10.60 0.92 -17.05
N GLU A 217 -11.93 0.81 -17.04
CA GLU A 217 -12.70 -0.01 -17.99
C GLU A 217 -12.77 0.67 -19.35
N THR A 218 -11.74 0.45 -20.16
CA THR A 218 -11.68 0.89 -21.56
C THR A 218 -12.60 0.04 -22.45
N LYS A 219 -13.03 0.61 -23.58
CA LYS A 219 -13.84 -0.10 -24.59
C LYS A 219 -13.08 -1.29 -25.17
N TYR A 220 -11.79 -1.12 -25.42
CA TYR A 220 -10.89 -2.15 -25.93
C TYR A 220 -9.90 -2.62 -24.84
N PRO A 221 -9.54 -3.92 -24.79
CA PRO A 221 -8.60 -4.44 -23.80
C PRO A 221 -7.20 -3.82 -23.97
N LEU A 222 -6.47 -3.76 -22.86
CA LEU A 222 -5.09 -3.27 -22.83
C LEU A 222 -4.13 -4.39 -23.22
N LEU A 223 -3.23 -4.13 -24.17
CA LEU A 223 -2.09 -4.97 -24.50
C LEU A 223 -0.80 -4.31 -24.02
N MET A 224 -0.16 -4.88 -23.00
CA MET A 224 1.05 -4.35 -22.40
C MET A 224 2.30 -4.95 -23.04
N LEU A 225 3.17 -4.09 -23.61
CA LEU A 225 4.40 -4.50 -24.29
C LEU A 225 5.65 -4.03 -23.52
N HIS A 226 6.39 -4.98 -22.96
CA HIS A 226 7.65 -4.71 -22.27
C HIS A 226 8.80 -4.28 -23.19
N GLY A 227 9.84 -3.72 -22.58
CA GLY A 227 11.09 -3.36 -23.24
C GLY A 227 12.15 -4.46 -23.23
N VAL A 228 13.38 -4.08 -23.58
CA VAL A 228 14.53 -4.99 -23.66
C VAL A 228 14.97 -5.51 -22.29
N GLY A 229 15.47 -6.75 -22.24
CA GLY A 229 16.17 -7.30 -21.09
C GLY A 229 15.29 -7.77 -19.93
N PHE A 230 13.99 -7.96 -20.17
CA PHE A 230 13.06 -8.53 -19.18
C PHE A 230 11.89 -9.24 -19.88
N ARG A 231 11.28 -10.23 -19.22
CA ARG A 231 10.10 -10.96 -19.73
C ARG A 231 8.89 -10.77 -18.81
N ASP A 232 7.70 -10.87 -19.37
CA ASP A 232 6.44 -10.90 -18.62
C ASP A 232 6.21 -12.27 -17.94
N PHE A 233 6.92 -12.54 -16.83
CA PHE A 233 6.72 -13.76 -16.06
C PHE A 233 5.51 -13.67 -15.13
N LYS A 234 4.81 -14.80 -14.93
CA LYS A 234 3.64 -14.92 -14.05
C LYS A 234 3.88 -14.43 -12.61
N TYR A 235 5.08 -14.63 -12.06
CA TYR A 235 5.42 -14.28 -10.67
C TYR A 235 6.36 -13.08 -10.53
N LEU A 236 7.11 -12.75 -11.59
CA LEU A 236 8.02 -11.61 -11.66
C LEU A 236 7.62 -10.78 -12.89
N ASN A 237 6.49 -10.08 -12.75
CA ASN A 237 5.93 -9.26 -13.80
C ASN A 237 6.81 -8.03 -14.04
N TYR A 238 7.14 -7.76 -15.30
CA TYR A 238 7.87 -6.57 -15.75
C TYR A 238 7.25 -5.28 -15.22
N TRP A 239 5.92 -5.23 -15.19
CA TRP A 239 5.12 -4.07 -14.82
C TRP A 239 4.85 -3.93 -13.31
N GLY A 240 5.56 -4.70 -12.48
CA GLY A 240 5.46 -4.65 -11.03
C GLY A 240 4.02 -4.76 -10.52
N ARG A 241 3.55 -3.74 -9.79
CA ARG A 241 2.18 -3.69 -9.21
C ARG A 241 1.13 -3.13 -10.16
N ILE A 242 1.52 -2.53 -11.29
CA ILE A 242 0.64 -1.74 -12.16
C ILE A 242 -0.57 -2.56 -12.67
N PRO A 243 -0.40 -3.74 -13.30
CA PRO A 243 -1.52 -4.45 -13.92
C PRO A 243 -2.57 -4.87 -12.91
N LYS A 244 -2.14 -5.29 -11.70
CA LYS A 244 -3.04 -5.67 -10.61
C LYS A 244 -3.97 -4.51 -10.24
N HIS A 245 -3.47 -3.29 -10.22
CA HIS A 245 -4.28 -2.11 -9.90
C HIS A 245 -5.14 -1.67 -11.07
N LEU A 246 -4.68 -1.78 -12.32
CA LEU A 246 -5.51 -1.52 -13.50
C LEU A 246 -6.72 -2.48 -13.55
N ILE A 247 -6.49 -3.78 -13.38
CA ILE A 247 -7.55 -4.81 -13.34
C ILE A 247 -8.53 -4.53 -12.21
N LYS A 248 -8.02 -4.15 -11.04
CA LYS A 248 -8.87 -3.80 -9.89
C LYS A 248 -9.80 -2.62 -10.17
N ASN A 249 -9.43 -1.72 -11.09
CA ASN A 249 -10.20 -0.56 -11.50
C ASN A 249 -10.97 -0.80 -12.83
N GLY A 250 -11.14 -2.05 -13.25
CA GLY A 250 -11.99 -2.43 -14.39
C GLY A 250 -11.28 -2.72 -15.71
N ALA A 251 -9.95 -2.57 -15.79
CA ALA A 251 -9.25 -2.85 -17.03
C ALA A 251 -9.16 -4.35 -17.32
N THR A 252 -9.35 -4.73 -18.59
CA THR A 252 -8.94 -6.04 -19.11
C THR A 252 -7.52 -5.94 -19.64
N VAL A 253 -6.59 -6.73 -19.09
CA VAL A 253 -5.15 -6.61 -19.38
C VAL A 253 -4.58 -7.90 -19.95
N TYR A 254 -3.92 -7.80 -21.10
CA TYR A 254 -3.11 -8.83 -21.75
C TYR A 254 -1.64 -8.40 -21.84
N TYR A 255 -0.77 -9.38 -22.01
CA TYR A 255 0.67 -9.18 -22.18
C TYR A 255 1.10 -9.64 -23.58
N GLY A 256 2.04 -8.92 -24.18
CA GLY A 256 2.56 -9.25 -25.51
C GLY A 256 3.38 -10.54 -25.55
N HIS A 257 4.06 -10.88 -24.45
CA HIS A 257 4.95 -12.05 -24.36
C HIS A 257 6.02 -12.12 -25.47
N GLN A 258 6.40 -10.96 -26.01
CA GLN A 258 7.51 -10.84 -26.94
C GLN A 258 8.84 -11.22 -26.28
N GLU A 259 9.89 -11.39 -27.07
CA GLU A 259 11.20 -11.79 -26.53
C GLU A 259 11.89 -10.61 -25.85
N ALA A 260 12.62 -10.88 -24.77
CA ALA A 260 13.33 -9.85 -24.03
C ALA A 260 14.49 -9.28 -24.84
N LEU A 261 15.17 -10.12 -25.63
CA LEU A 261 16.29 -9.72 -26.50
C LEU A 261 16.03 -10.01 -27.99
N GLY A 262 14.78 -10.09 -28.42
CA GLY A 262 14.44 -10.23 -29.85
C GLY A 262 14.60 -8.93 -30.63
N THR A 263 14.74 -9.02 -31.95
CA THR A 263 14.72 -7.84 -32.84
C THR A 263 13.33 -7.20 -32.86
N ILE A 264 13.22 -5.96 -33.38
CA ILE A 264 11.93 -5.28 -33.57
C ILE A 264 11.01 -6.11 -34.48
N GLU A 265 11.55 -6.66 -35.57
CA GLU A 265 10.80 -7.42 -36.56
C GLU A 265 10.31 -8.75 -35.98
N GLY A 266 11.18 -9.49 -35.30
CA GLY A 266 10.84 -10.77 -34.68
C GLY A 266 9.77 -10.60 -33.59
N ASN A 267 9.94 -9.61 -32.71
CA ASN A 267 8.92 -9.29 -31.72
C ASN A 267 7.63 -8.78 -32.37
N GLY A 268 7.73 -8.06 -33.49
CA GLY A 268 6.58 -7.54 -34.21
C GLY A 268 5.61 -8.64 -34.64
N TYR A 269 6.12 -9.78 -35.13
CA TYR A 269 5.31 -10.95 -35.46
C TYR A 269 4.65 -11.58 -34.23
N LEU A 270 5.37 -11.68 -33.10
CA LEU A 270 4.80 -12.20 -31.85
C LEU A 270 3.67 -11.31 -31.33
N VAL A 271 3.84 -9.99 -31.41
CA VAL A 271 2.82 -9.02 -31.03
C VAL A 271 1.61 -9.12 -31.97
N LYS A 272 1.83 -9.27 -33.29
CA LYS A 272 0.76 -9.51 -34.27
C LYS A 272 -0.08 -10.74 -33.91
N ASP A 273 0.58 -11.87 -33.69
CA ASP A 273 -0.08 -13.12 -33.31
C ASP A 273 -0.90 -12.93 -32.02
N LYS A 274 -0.35 -12.17 -31.07
CA LYS A 274 -1.04 -11.91 -29.81
C LYS A 274 -2.26 -11.01 -29.96
N ILE A 275 -2.19 -9.98 -30.80
CA ILE A 275 -3.36 -9.14 -31.12
C ILE A 275 -4.47 -10.00 -31.71
N LEU A 276 -4.16 -10.80 -32.74
CA LEU A 276 -5.13 -11.67 -33.40
C LEU A 276 -5.74 -12.70 -32.43
N GLU A 277 -4.93 -13.25 -31.53
CA GLU A 277 -5.41 -14.14 -30.47
C GLU A 277 -6.43 -13.44 -29.57
N ILE A 278 -6.13 -12.21 -29.10
CA ILE A 278 -7.03 -11.43 -28.24
C ILE A 278 -8.33 -11.11 -28.96
N ILE A 279 -8.26 -10.61 -30.21
CA ILE A 279 -9.45 -10.29 -31.01
C ILE A 279 -10.34 -11.53 -31.15
N LYS A 280 -9.75 -12.68 -31.49
CA LYS A 280 -10.48 -13.95 -31.62
C LYS A 280 -11.11 -14.43 -30.31
N GLN A 281 -10.44 -14.23 -29.18
CA GLN A 281 -10.94 -14.69 -27.87
C GLN A 281 -12.03 -13.79 -27.29
N THR A 282 -12.02 -12.50 -27.60
CA THR A 282 -12.84 -11.49 -26.92
C THR A 282 -13.89 -10.83 -27.81
N ASP A 283 -13.78 -10.98 -29.13
CA ASP A 283 -14.63 -10.31 -30.13
C ASP A 283 -14.67 -8.78 -29.99
N CYS A 284 -13.62 -8.19 -29.39
CA CYS A 284 -13.56 -6.76 -29.11
C CYS A 284 -13.21 -5.90 -30.34
N GLY A 285 -12.77 -6.51 -31.44
CA GLY A 285 -12.37 -5.85 -32.68
C GLY A 285 -11.02 -5.13 -32.63
N LYS A 286 -10.70 -4.40 -31.56
CA LYS A 286 -9.42 -3.67 -31.41
C LYS A 286 -8.79 -3.83 -30.03
N VAL A 287 -7.51 -3.45 -29.90
CA VAL A 287 -6.79 -3.36 -28.62
C VAL A 287 -6.19 -1.96 -28.39
N ASN A 288 -5.96 -1.62 -27.12
CA ASN A 288 -5.17 -0.45 -26.71
C ASN A 288 -3.77 -0.89 -26.28
N ILE A 289 -2.73 -0.48 -27.02
CA ILE A 289 -1.37 -0.87 -26.71
C ILE A 289 -0.75 0.12 -25.72
N ILE A 290 -0.22 -0.38 -24.61
CA ILE A 290 0.63 0.38 -23.68
C ILE A 290 2.02 -0.24 -23.71
N ALA A 291 2.98 0.51 -24.23
CA ALA A 291 4.31 0.00 -24.51
C ALA A 291 5.38 0.81 -23.78
N HIS A 292 6.38 0.12 -23.26
CA HIS A 292 7.50 0.74 -22.57
C HIS A 292 8.81 0.48 -23.30
N SER A 293 9.67 1.49 -23.41
CA SER A 293 11.01 1.35 -23.99
C SER A 293 10.93 0.73 -25.40
N LYS A 294 11.71 -0.33 -25.69
CA LYS A 294 11.68 -1.08 -26.96
C LYS A 294 10.28 -1.48 -27.42
N GLY A 295 9.37 -1.83 -26.49
CA GLY A 295 8.03 -2.30 -26.85
C GLY A 295 7.24 -1.30 -27.71
N GLY A 296 7.54 0.00 -27.61
CA GLY A 296 6.90 1.02 -28.45
C GLY A 296 7.36 0.97 -29.91
N LEU A 297 8.60 0.55 -30.18
CA LEU A 297 9.10 0.30 -31.53
C LEU A 297 8.49 -1.00 -32.08
N ASP A 298 8.43 -2.05 -31.26
CA ASP A 298 7.77 -3.32 -31.62
C ASP A 298 6.32 -3.07 -32.05
N ALA A 299 5.58 -2.25 -31.28
CA ALA A 299 4.21 -1.87 -31.61
C ALA A 299 4.10 -1.12 -32.96
N ARG A 300 4.95 -0.13 -33.19
CA ARG A 300 4.93 0.68 -34.42
C ARG A 300 5.21 -0.16 -35.67
N TYR A 301 6.16 -1.08 -35.57
CA TYR A 301 6.45 -2.04 -36.63
C TYR A 301 5.27 -2.97 -36.87
N THR A 302 4.68 -3.54 -35.81
CA THR A 302 3.50 -4.41 -35.93
C THR A 302 2.33 -3.70 -36.58
N ILE A 303 2.02 -2.48 -36.15
CA ILE A 303 0.91 -1.68 -36.67
C ILE A 303 1.14 -1.39 -38.16
N THR A 304 2.29 -0.81 -38.50
CA THR A 304 2.51 -0.21 -39.82
C THR A 304 2.97 -1.23 -40.85
N THR A 305 4.01 -2.00 -40.51
CA THR A 305 4.68 -2.89 -41.47
C THR A 305 3.95 -4.23 -41.59
N LEU A 306 3.32 -4.71 -40.51
CA LEU A 306 2.60 -6.00 -40.52
C LEU A 306 1.09 -5.88 -40.74
N GLY A 307 0.59 -4.65 -40.95
CA GLY A 307 -0.81 -4.35 -41.29
C GLY A 307 -1.78 -4.70 -40.17
N MET A 308 -1.51 -4.24 -38.96
CA MET A 308 -2.35 -4.50 -37.78
C MET A 308 -3.16 -3.28 -37.35
N ASP A 309 -3.19 -2.24 -38.17
CA ASP A 309 -3.87 -0.97 -37.91
C ASP A 309 -5.37 -1.11 -37.67
N GLU A 310 -6.05 -2.00 -38.41
CA GLU A 310 -7.47 -2.26 -38.21
C GLU A 310 -7.80 -2.83 -36.82
N PHE A 311 -6.84 -3.49 -36.17
CA PHE A 311 -6.98 -4.14 -34.87
C PHE A 311 -6.42 -3.33 -33.70
N VAL A 312 -5.92 -2.10 -33.94
CA VAL A 312 -5.36 -1.26 -32.89
C VAL A 312 -6.15 0.05 -32.81
N ALA A 313 -6.57 0.40 -31.59
CA ALA A 313 -7.31 1.63 -31.32
C ALA A 313 -6.38 2.76 -30.85
N SER A 314 -5.39 2.43 -30.02
CA SER A 314 -4.39 3.38 -29.55
C SER A 314 -3.03 2.75 -29.31
N LEU A 315 -1.98 3.56 -29.42
CA LEU A 315 -0.63 3.25 -28.98
C LEU A 315 -0.16 4.33 -27.99
N THR A 316 0.04 3.91 -26.75
CA THR A 316 0.65 4.72 -25.70
C THR A 316 2.09 4.25 -25.48
N THR A 317 3.07 5.10 -25.75
CA THR A 317 4.48 4.80 -25.48
C THR A 317 5.00 5.49 -24.23
N ILE A 318 5.82 4.79 -23.46
CA ILE A 318 6.42 5.28 -22.21
C ILE A 318 7.92 5.10 -22.31
N SER A 319 8.67 6.20 -22.32
CA SER A 319 10.13 6.18 -22.40
C SER A 319 10.67 5.37 -23.61
N THR A 320 9.96 5.37 -24.74
CA THR A 320 10.41 4.64 -25.95
C THR A 320 11.47 5.45 -26.71
N PRO A 321 12.60 4.85 -27.13
CA PRO A 321 13.65 5.56 -27.88
C PRO A 321 13.28 5.73 -29.36
N HIS A 322 12.25 6.53 -29.68
CA HIS A 322 11.77 6.72 -31.06
C HIS A 322 12.80 7.34 -31.99
N ARG A 323 13.81 8.05 -31.46
CA ARG A 323 14.94 8.63 -32.23
C ARG A 323 16.28 8.03 -31.79
N GLY A 324 16.25 6.81 -31.28
CA GLY A 324 17.42 6.10 -30.78
C GLY A 324 17.86 6.53 -29.37
N SER A 325 18.96 5.95 -28.90
CA SER A 325 19.57 6.22 -27.61
C SER A 325 21.05 6.49 -27.77
N ALA A 326 21.51 7.61 -27.19
CA ALA A 326 22.93 7.95 -27.17
C ALA A 326 23.78 6.87 -26.46
N LEU A 327 23.17 6.04 -25.61
CA LEU A 327 23.86 4.90 -25.01
C LEU A 327 24.19 3.81 -26.04
N ALA A 328 23.27 3.55 -26.98
CA ALA A 328 23.50 2.60 -28.06
C ALA A 328 24.55 3.12 -29.04
N ASP A 329 24.47 4.41 -29.41
CA ASP A 329 25.48 5.06 -30.25
C ASP A 329 26.87 5.03 -29.58
N PHE A 330 26.92 5.29 -28.27
CA PHE A 330 28.16 5.20 -27.49
C PHE A 330 28.73 3.78 -27.48
N GLY A 331 27.88 2.77 -27.28
CA GLY A 331 28.27 1.36 -27.33
C GLY A 331 28.87 0.98 -28.69
N ASN A 332 28.20 1.35 -29.77
CA ASN A 332 28.67 1.05 -31.13
C ASN A 332 29.97 1.77 -31.50
N LYS A 333 30.16 3.00 -31.01
CA LYS A 333 31.36 3.79 -31.29
C LYS A 333 32.59 3.30 -30.53
N HIS A 334 32.42 2.85 -29.29
CA HIS A 334 33.54 2.58 -28.37
C HIS A 334 33.86 1.10 -28.18
N LEU A 335 32.95 0.19 -28.52
CA LEU A 335 33.20 -1.25 -28.47
C LEU A 335 33.63 -1.75 -29.85
N SER A 336 34.72 -2.54 -29.92
CA SER A 336 35.04 -3.25 -31.16
C SER A 336 33.97 -4.31 -31.47
N ASP A 337 33.72 -4.58 -32.75
CA ASP A 337 32.70 -5.54 -33.18
C ASP A 337 32.87 -6.92 -32.49
N GLY A 338 34.10 -7.42 -32.38
CA GLY A 338 34.38 -8.68 -31.69
C GLY A 338 34.04 -8.66 -30.19
N MET A 339 34.30 -7.53 -29.49
CA MET A 339 33.92 -7.38 -28.09
C MET A 339 32.40 -7.28 -27.94
N TYR A 340 31.74 -6.54 -28.83
CA TYR A 340 30.29 -6.40 -28.86
C TYR A 340 29.61 -7.76 -29.04
N ARG A 341 30.04 -8.55 -30.04
CA ARG A 341 29.54 -9.90 -30.28
C ARG A 341 29.79 -10.83 -29.10
N SER A 342 30.93 -10.69 -28.41
CA SER A 342 31.22 -11.49 -27.22
C SER A 342 30.23 -11.19 -26.08
N VAL A 343 29.93 -9.91 -25.84
CA VAL A 343 28.93 -9.48 -24.86
C VAL A 343 27.54 -9.95 -25.29
N ALA A 344 27.16 -9.73 -26.55
CA ALA A 344 25.87 -10.17 -27.10
C ALA A 344 25.66 -11.68 -26.91
N ASN A 345 26.66 -12.50 -27.26
CA ASN A 345 26.60 -13.95 -27.08
C ASN A 345 26.39 -14.38 -25.62
N LEU A 346 26.93 -13.63 -24.65
CA LEU A 346 26.72 -13.91 -23.23
C LEU A 346 25.26 -13.64 -22.83
N PHE A 347 24.73 -12.49 -23.26
CA PHE A 347 23.33 -12.11 -23.04
C PHE A 347 22.38 -13.10 -23.73
N ASP A 348 22.62 -13.45 -24.99
CA ASP A 348 21.78 -14.38 -25.75
C ASP A 348 21.73 -15.77 -25.11
N LYS A 349 22.87 -16.29 -24.64
CA LYS A 349 22.91 -17.56 -23.90
C LYS A 349 22.11 -17.50 -22.60
N TYR A 350 22.20 -16.40 -21.86
CA TYR A 350 21.45 -16.21 -20.63
C TYR A 350 19.95 -16.12 -20.90
N PHE A 351 19.53 -15.29 -21.86
CA PHE A 351 18.12 -15.07 -22.19
C PHE A 351 17.46 -16.29 -22.83
N ARG A 352 18.22 -17.07 -23.62
CA ARG A 352 17.76 -18.38 -24.11
C ARG A 352 17.45 -19.35 -22.97
N LYS A 353 18.29 -19.37 -21.93
CA LYS A 353 18.10 -20.23 -20.75
C LYS A 353 16.85 -19.86 -19.93
N ILE A 354 16.49 -18.57 -19.90
CA ILE A 354 15.31 -18.08 -19.17
C ILE A 354 14.05 -18.01 -20.04
N GLY A 355 14.13 -18.38 -21.33
CA GLY A 355 12.98 -18.72 -22.16
C GLY A 355 12.86 -18.00 -23.50
N ASP A 356 13.78 -17.09 -23.87
CA ASP A 356 13.78 -16.51 -25.23
C ASP A 356 14.08 -17.64 -26.23
N LYS A 357 13.29 -17.74 -27.31
CA LYS A 357 13.49 -18.77 -28.33
C LYS A 357 14.66 -18.35 -29.22
N ASN A 358 14.66 -17.09 -29.67
CA ASN A 358 15.63 -16.58 -30.64
C ASN A 358 16.23 -15.22 -30.20
N PRO A 359 16.92 -15.13 -29.05
CA PRO A 359 17.53 -13.87 -28.61
C PRO A 359 18.63 -13.43 -29.58
N ASP A 360 18.63 -12.13 -29.92
CA ASP A 360 19.62 -11.44 -30.75
C ASP A 360 19.92 -10.05 -30.17
N PHE A 361 20.69 -10.04 -29.07
CA PHE A 361 21.13 -8.83 -28.39
C PHE A 361 21.90 -7.90 -29.31
N TYR A 362 22.73 -8.47 -30.20
CA TYR A 362 23.59 -7.69 -31.08
C TYR A 362 22.74 -6.79 -31.98
N THR A 363 21.78 -7.38 -32.70
CA THR A 363 20.91 -6.63 -33.59
C THR A 363 19.97 -5.72 -32.81
N ALA A 364 19.36 -6.20 -31.73
CA ALA A 364 18.44 -5.41 -30.91
C ALA A 364 19.07 -4.10 -30.39
N MET A 365 20.34 -4.13 -30.00
CA MET A 365 21.04 -2.93 -29.55
C MET A 365 21.42 -1.98 -30.70
N HIS A 366 21.74 -2.50 -31.89
CA HIS A 366 21.95 -1.67 -33.08
C HIS A 366 20.66 -0.98 -33.54
N GLN A 367 19.51 -1.60 -33.31
CA GLN A 367 18.19 -1.03 -33.57
C GLN A 367 17.83 0.14 -32.65
N PHE A 368 18.64 0.42 -31.63
CA PHE A 368 18.52 1.63 -30.79
C PHE A 368 19.44 2.77 -31.21
N THR A 369 20.23 2.62 -32.28
CA THR A 369 21.05 3.72 -32.79
C THR A 369 20.17 4.82 -33.39
N LYS A 370 20.70 6.04 -33.41
CA LYS A 370 20.02 7.15 -34.08
C LYS A 370 19.83 6.90 -35.58
N GLU A 371 20.84 6.34 -36.24
CA GLU A 371 20.80 6.02 -37.67
C GLU A 371 19.69 5.02 -38.00
N TYR A 372 19.58 3.91 -37.26
CA TYR A 372 18.50 2.96 -37.46
C TYR A 372 17.14 3.61 -37.18
N ALA A 373 17.03 4.40 -36.11
CA ALA A 373 15.77 5.03 -35.72
C ALA A 373 15.23 6.03 -36.77
N GLU A 374 16.11 6.76 -37.46
CA GLU A 374 15.72 7.65 -38.56
C GLU A 374 15.08 6.85 -39.70
N LYS A 375 15.76 5.81 -40.19
CA LYS A 375 15.21 4.92 -41.22
C LYS A 375 13.92 4.23 -40.77
N PHE A 376 13.89 3.73 -39.54
CA PHE A 376 12.71 3.08 -38.96
C PHE A 376 11.51 4.02 -38.92
N ASN A 377 11.72 5.31 -38.61
CA ASN A 377 10.64 6.29 -38.57
C ASN A 377 10.06 6.59 -39.95
N ASP A 378 10.89 6.63 -40.99
CA ASP A 378 10.43 6.81 -42.37
C ASP A 378 9.60 5.60 -42.85
N GLU A 379 9.96 4.39 -42.41
CA GLU A 379 9.28 3.14 -42.78
C GLU A 379 8.06 2.82 -41.90
N THR A 380 7.91 3.48 -40.75
CA THR A 380 6.80 3.26 -39.81
C THR A 380 6.11 4.57 -39.38
N PRO A 381 5.50 5.31 -40.33
CA PRO A 381 4.70 6.49 -40.02
C PRO A 381 3.46 6.13 -39.20
N ASP A 382 2.92 7.13 -38.49
CA ASP A 382 1.64 6.97 -37.78
C ASP A 382 0.50 6.75 -38.78
N ILE A 383 -0.40 5.80 -38.46
CA ILE A 383 -1.57 5.49 -39.31
C ILE A 383 -2.78 6.28 -38.84
N GLU A 384 -3.48 6.90 -39.79
CA GLU A 384 -4.72 7.64 -39.52
C GLU A 384 -5.80 6.73 -38.90
N GLY A 385 -6.50 7.23 -37.88
CA GLY A 385 -7.52 6.47 -37.16
C GLY A 385 -7.00 5.71 -35.93
N ILE A 386 -5.69 5.69 -35.68
CA ILE A 386 -5.10 5.21 -34.43
C ILE A 386 -4.66 6.40 -33.59
N TYR A 387 -4.96 6.36 -32.29
CA TYR A 387 -4.50 7.39 -31.36
C TYR A 387 -3.10 7.09 -30.81
N TYR A 388 -2.12 7.91 -31.22
CA TYR A 388 -0.75 7.82 -30.73
C TYR A 388 -0.47 8.86 -29.66
N GLN A 389 0.02 8.42 -28.51
CA GLN A 389 0.48 9.32 -27.45
C GLN A 389 1.77 8.81 -26.80
N SER A 390 2.55 9.73 -26.24
CA SER A 390 3.80 9.38 -25.58
C SER A 390 4.02 10.13 -24.27
N TYR A 391 4.73 9.45 -23.37
CA TYR A 391 5.11 9.94 -22.06
C TYR A 391 6.58 9.64 -21.79
N MET A 392 7.17 10.40 -20.89
CA MET A 392 8.57 10.23 -20.51
C MET A 392 8.76 10.46 -19.02
N SER A 393 9.81 9.88 -18.44
CA SER A 393 10.27 10.24 -17.09
C SER A 393 11.62 10.94 -17.12
N LEU A 394 12.02 11.62 -16.04
CA LEU A 394 13.34 12.26 -15.96
C LEU A 394 14.04 11.99 -14.64
N MET A 395 15.27 11.47 -14.74
CA MET A 395 16.22 11.43 -13.64
C MET A 395 16.78 12.83 -13.38
N LYS A 396 17.05 13.17 -12.12
CA LYS A 396 17.65 14.45 -11.73
C LYS A 396 19.17 14.39 -11.56
N ASN A 397 19.69 13.20 -11.34
CA ASN A 397 21.10 12.90 -11.11
C ASN A 397 21.32 11.39 -11.16
N CYS A 398 22.59 10.96 -11.24
CA CYS A 398 22.98 9.56 -11.27
C CYS A 398 22.51 8.76 -10.04
N LEU A 399 22.39 9.41 -8.88
CA LEU A 399 21.89 8.78 -7.65
C LEU A 399 20.37 8.55 -7.66
N SER A 400 19.67 8.93 -8.74
CA SER A 400 18.23 8.72 -8.81
C SER A 400 17.85 7.24 -8.90
N HIS A 401 18.70 6.39 -9.48
CA HIS A 401 18.47 4.96 -9.55
C HIS A 401 19.79 4.18 -9.59
N SER A 402 20.00 3.25 -8.67
CA SER A 402 21.27 2.54 -8.50
C SER A 402 21.74 1.87 -9.79
N LEU A 403 20.86 1.10 -10.47
CA LEU A 403 21.19 0.37 -11.70
C LEU A 403 21.44 1.27 -12.91
N LEU A 404 20.96 2.52 -12.90
CA LEU A 404 21.05 3.43 -14.05
C LEU A 404 22.02 4.58 -13.82
N SER A 405 22.84 4.51 -12.76
CA SER A 405 23.80 5.56 -12.40
C SER A 405 24.82 5.81 -13.51
N VAL A 406 25.44 4.74 -14.04
CA VAL A 406 26.45 4.82 -15.11
C VAL A 406 25.81 5.15 -16.47
N PRO A 407 24.74 4.45 -16.91
CA PRO A 407 24.02 4.83 -18.13
C PRO A 407 23.58 6.29 -18.15
N TYR A 408 23.06 6.82 -17.04
CA TYR A 408 22.67 8.22 -16.90
C TYR A 408 23.84 9.18 -17.15
N LEU A 409 25.03 8.88 -16.61
CA LEU A 409 26.21 9.74 -16.82
C LEU A 409 26.62 9.77 -18.29
N ILE A 410 26.59 8.62 -18.99
CA ILE A 410 26.87 8.54 -20.43
C ILE A 410 25.84 9.34 -21.22
N MET A 411 24.54 9.17 -20.89
CA MET A 411 23.46 9.93 -21.52
C MET A 411 23.63 11.44 -21.30
N CYS A 412 24.06 11.88 -20.12
CA CYS A 412 24.32 13.29 -19.82
C CYS A 412 25.44 13.94 -20.65
N LEU A 413 26.35 13.15 -21.24
CA LEU A 413 27.35 13.67 -22.19
C LEU A 413 26.69 14.22 -23.46
N HIS A 414 25.50 13.72 -23.80
CA HIS A 414 24.77 14.07 -25.02
C HIS A 414 23.51 14.89 -24.71
N ASN A 415 22.69 14.45 -23.76
CA ASN A 415 21.46 15.13 -23.36
C ASN A 415 21.23 15.04 -21.84
N LYS A 416 21.20 16.19 -21.17
CA LYS A 416 21.00 16.28 -19.72
C LYS A 416 19.59 15.86 -19.27
N GLN A 417 18.59 15.93 -20.17
CA GLN A 417 17.22 15.51 -19.89
C GLN A 417 17.01 14.07 -20.37
N ASN A 418 17.27 13.11 -19.48
CA ASN A 418 17.10 11.69 -19.74
C ASN A 418 16.60 10.93 -18.50
N ASP A 419 16.07 9.73 -18.70
CA ASP A 419 15.61 8.82 -17.63
C ASP A 419 16.64 7.75 -17.23
N GLY A 420 17.87 7.91 -17.70
CA GLY A 420 18.97 6.96 -17.56
C GLY A 420 19.27 6.17 -18.84
N LEU A 421 18.30 6.01 -19.75
CA LEU A 421 18.48 5.22 -20.98
C LEU A 421 18.00 5.96 -22.24
N VAL A 422 16.98 6.80 -22.13
CA VAL A 422 16.35 7.50 -23.24
C VAL A 422 16.32 9.00 -22.95
N SER A 423 16.55 9.83 -23.98
CA SER A 423 16.45 11.28 -23.86
C SER A 423 15.00 11.76 -24.04
N LEU A 424 14.67 12.93 -23.49
CA LEU A 424 13.34 13.53 -23.66
C LEU A 424 12.97 13.70 -25.14
N GLU A 425 13.92 14.14 -25.97
CA GLU A 425 13.67 14.35 -27.40
C GLU A 425 13.42 13.04 -28.15
N SER A 426 14.12 11.97 -27.77
CA SER A 426 13.92 10.65 -28.37
C SER A 426 12.57 10.04 -27.96
N ALA A 427 12.09 10.33 -26.75
CA ALA A 427 10.82 9.81 -26.24
C ALA A 427 9.56 10.46 -26.86
N ARG A 428 9.69 11.63 -27.51
CA ARG A 428 8.55 12.35 -28.08
C ARG A 428 8.00 11.67 -29.34
N TRP A 429 6.74 11.26 -29.33
CA TRP A 429 6.06 10.68 -30.50
C TRP A 429 4.54 10.87 -30.45
N GLY A 430 3.87 10.98 -31.60
CA GLY A 430 2.46 11.30 -31.67
C GLY A 430 2.10 12.53 -30.82
N GLU A 431 1.00 12.46 -30.08
CA GLU A 431 0.66 13.47 -29.06
C GLU A 431 1.53 13.27 -27.81
N PHE A 432 2.59 14.07 -27.66
CA PHE A 432 3.41 14.03 -26.44
C PHE A 432 2.70 14.72 -25.27
N ARG A 433 2.44 13.98 -24.20
CA ARG A 433 1.53 14.40 -23.12
C ARG A 433 2.28 15.01 -21.94
N GLU A 434 2.99 14.18 -21.16
CA GLU A 434 3.59 14.61 -19.88
C GLU A 434 5.00 14.05 -19.65
N VAL A 435 5.80 14.82 -18.91
CA VAL A 435 7.09 14.41 -18.37
C VAL A 435 6.99 14.18 -16.87
N TYR A 436 7.14 12.93 -16.43
CA TYR A 436 7.13 12.55 -15.03
C TYR A 436 8.48 12.81 -14.36
N THR A 437 8.49 13.69 -13.36
CA THR A 437 9.63 13.90 -12.48
C THR A 437 9.17 14.07 -11.04
N ASN A 438 10.06 13.89 -10.08
CA ASN A 438 9.73 14.08 -8.68
C ASN A 438 10.10 15.50 -8.23
N ARG A 439 9.29 16.13 -7.38
CA ARG A 439 9.59 17.45 -6.79
C ARG A 439 10.82 17.44 -5.86
N ARG A 440 11.27 16.28 -5.40
CA ARG A 440 12.43 16.12 -4.50
C ARG A 440 13.77 16.00 -5.25
N ARG A 441 14.85 15.74 -4.52
CA ARG A 441 16.22 15.63 -5.07
C ARG A 441 16.43 14.44 -6.01
N ARG A 442 15.68 13.35 -5.78
CA ARG A 442 15.67 12.15 -6.63
C ARG A 442 14.75 12.40 -7.83
N GLY A 443 15.12 12.04 -9.06
CA GLY A 443 14.21 12.04 -10.22
C GLY A 443 13.41 10.73 -10.36
N ILE A 444 12.73 10.54 -11.48
CA ILE A 444 12.05 9.29 -11.85
C ILE A 444 12.83 8.65 -12.98
N SER A 445 13.23 7.40 -12.82
CA SER A 445 14.06 6.69 -13.80
C SER A 445 13.23 5.82 -14.76
N HIS A 446 13.89 5.35 -15.81
CA HIS A 446 13.34 4.40 -16.77
C HIS A 446 12.72 3.17 -16.06
N GLY A 447 13.41 2.62 -15.07
CA GLY A 447 12.92 1.48 -14.28
C GLY A 447 11.79 1.84 -13.29
N ASP A 448 11.69 3.09 -12.85
CA ASP A 448 10.60 3.50 -11.96
C ASP A 448 9.24 3.47 -12.68
N MET A 449 9.23 3.75 -13.99
CA MET A 449 8.02 3.77 -14.81
C MET A 449 7.38 2.39 -14.99
N ILE A 450 8.09 1.31 -14.67
CA ILE A 450 7.57 -0.06 -14.67
C ILE A 450 7.46 -0.65 -13.27
N ASP A 451 7.57 0.20 -12.24
CA ASP A 451 7.52 -0.21 -10.84
C ASP A 451 8.61 -1.24 -10.44
N LEU A 452 9.79 -1.18 -11.08
CA LEU A 452 10.87 -2.16 -10.95
C LEU A 452 11.33 -2.37 -9.51
N THR A 453 11.51 -1.27 -8.75
CA THR A 453 11.96 -1.31 -7.36
C THR A 453 10.81 -1.44 -6.36
N ARG A 454 9.56 -1.40 -6.83
CA ARG A 454 8.34 -1.30 -6.00
C ARG A 454 8.39 -0.15 -5.00
N GLY A 455 9.17 0.90 -5.31
CA GLY A 455 9.37 2.06 -4.47
C GLY A 455 8.15 2.98 -4.47
N ASN A 456 7.74 3.45 -3.29
CA ASN A 456 6.75 4.52 -3.18
C ASN A 456 7.47 5.86 -3.01
N TYR A 457 7.39 6.72 -4.02
CA TYR A 457 8.08 8.01 -4.00
C TYR A 457 7.14 9.12 -3.58
N LYS A 458 7.58 9.97 -2.65
CA LYS A 458 6.75 11.11 -2.26
C LYS A 458 6.56 12.03 -3.48
N SER A 459 5.31 12.33 -3.83
CA SER A 459 4.89 13.15 -4.99
C SER A 459 4.98 12.49 -6.36
N PHE A 460 5.23 11.18 -6.45
CA PHE A 460 5.08 10.41 -7.70
C PHE A 460 4.66 8.99 -7.36
N ASP A 461 3.54 8.55 -7.93
CA ASP A 461 3.03 7.20 -7.77
C ASP A 461 2.77 6.61 -9.16
N VAL A 462 3.60 5.66 -9.56
CA VAL A 462 3.51 5.03 -10.87
C VAL A 462 2.18 4.32 -11.08
N ILE A 463 1.55 3.78 -10.02
CA ILE A 463 0.25 3.11 -10.14
C ILE A 463 -0.81 4.15 -10.53
N GLU A 464 -0.80 5.29 -9.84
CA GLU A 464 -1.72 6.40 -10.12
C GLU A 464 -1.49 7.00 -11.51
N THR A 465 -0.23 7.09 -11.94
CA THR A 465 0.12 7.51 -13.31
C THR A 465 -0.57 6.63 -14.36
N TYR A 466 -0.46 5.30 -14.27
CA TYR A 466 -1.07 4.41 -15.27
C TYR A 466 -2.59 4.39 -15.15
N ILE A 467 -3.16 4.49 -13.94
CA ILE A 467 -4.62 4.63 -13.77
C ILE A 467 -5.11 5.89 -14.50
N SER A 468 -4.39 7.01 -14.37
CA SER A 468 -4.75 8.25 -15.06
C SER A 468 -4.65 8.13 -16.57
N ILE A 469 -3.60 7.51 -17.09
CA ILE A 469 -3.43 7.27 -18.54
C ILE A 469 -4.57 6.41 -19.09
N VAL A 470 -4.89 5.30 -18.42
CA VAL A 470 -5.97 4.39 -18.86
C VAL A 470 -7.34 5.04 -18.71
N SER A 471 -7.55 5.84 -17.66
CA SER A 471 -8.80 6.59 -17.49
C SER A 471 -8.98 7.65 -18.57
N ASP A 472 -7.91 8.33 -19.01
CA ASP A 472 -7.94 9.25 -20.15
C ASP A 472 -8.31 8.50 -21.45
N LEU A 473 -7.72 7.32 -21.69
CA LEU A 473 -8.10 6.46 -22.82
C LEU A 473 -9.59 6.10 -22.80
N LYS A 474 -10.10 5.65 -21.65
CA LYS A 474 -11.53 5.36 -21.45
C LYS A 474 -12.39 6.57 -21.79
N ASN A 475 -12.04 7.75 -21.26
CA ASN A 475 -12.80 8.99 -21.47
C ASN A 475 -12.78 9.45 -22.94
N LYS A 476 -11.74 9.11 -23.70
CA LYS A 476 -11.65 9.35 -25.15
C LYS A 476 -12.41 8.30 -25.97
N GLY A 477 -13.00 7.27 -25.35
CA GLY A 477 -13.80 6.25 -26.01
C GLY A 477 -13.00 5.05 -26.53
N PHE A 478 -11.75 4.89 -26.06
CA PHE A 478 -10.90 3.74 -26.37
C PHE A 478 -11.10 2.60 -25.38
#